data_AF-A0AAU1EX85-F1
#
_entry.id   AF-A0AAU1EX85-F1
#
_cell.length_a   1.000
_cell.length_b   1.000
_cell.length_c   1.000
_cell.angle_alpha   90.00
_cell.angle_beta   90.00
_cell.angle_gamma   90.00
#
_symmetry.space_group_name_H-M   'P 1'
#
loop_
_entity.id
_entity.type
_entity.pdbx_description
1 polymer ?
#
loop_
_entity_poly.entity_id
_entity_poly.type
_entity_poly.pdbx_seq_one_letter_code
_entity_poly.pdbx_strand_id
1 'polypeptide(L)'
;MATPEAEEFAALLRQLKDRSGRSYGVLAGKLHVSTSTLHRYCNGDAVPTDYAPVERLARLCAATPDELVDLHRRWILADGARKRARADVPQAVEAEVPVAATEPEVAPEAAVAPRGRDRNRIRIALAAGAVVALAVPAAFVAVHAADGDEGGKRSGAVSGASATPGTTAPRTTPPSASPSGSPSPSTSTSGSPSASSPPNRRATPPATGGVPLRVGVSSYNWDEPCGQFYVLDQVPDAVPPQPAPQDVRGWARALGGVDGGHMRLQLTATGKTADSVVLNAVHVRVVGRGAPLDWNAYSMGDGCGSGVTPQTFDVDLDASHPLAKPVAGQQGDTVVPAKDFPYKVASNDPQVLNLDVHTEGHDVSWYLELDWSSGDRRGTVRVDDGGKPFRTSAIEGRKQYGWWPDRSAWVEQPAS
;
A
#
# COMPACT_ATOMS: atom_id res chain seq x y z
N MET A 1 12.12 -0.41 37.69
CA MET A 1 11.77 -1.74 38.24
C MET A 1 10.60 -2.26 37.43
N ALA A 2 10.39 -3.58 37.32
CA ALA A 2 9.13 -4.10 36.80
C ALA A 2 8.00 -3.73 37.78
N THR A 3 6.76 -3.67 37.28
CA THR A 3 5.58 -3.55 38.15
C THR A 3 5.06 -4.96 38.45
N PRO A 4 4.39 -5.22 39.58
CA PRO A 4 3.90 -6.56 39.90
C PRO A 4 2.94 -7.10 38.82
N GLU A 5 2.15 -6.24 38.18
CA GLU A 5 1.28 -6.62 37.07
C GLU A 5 2.07 -7.12 35.85
N ALA A 6 3.26 -6.55 35.59
CA ALA A 6 4.16 -7.00 34.53
C ALA A 6 4.86 -8.33 34.87
N GLU A 7 5.17 -8.57 36.15
CA GLU A 7 5.76 -9.83 36.62
C GLU A 7 4.74 -10.99 36.57
N GLU A 8 3.47 -10.75 36.95
CA GLU A 8 2.37 -11.74 36.86
C GLU A 8 2.03 -12.12 35.41
N PHE A 9 2.13 -11.17 34.49
CA PHE A 9 2.01 -11.38 33.05
C PHE A 9 3.20 -12.21 32.51
N ALA A 10 4.43 -11.84 32.85
CA ALA A 10 5.65 -12.53 32.46
C ALA A 10 5.74 -13.96 33.06
N ALA A 11 5.20 -14.18 34.26
CA ALA A 11 5.11 -15.51 34.87
C ALA A 11 4.25 -16.48 34.05
N LEU A 12 3.06 -16.04 33.58
CA LEU A 12 2.20 -16.87 32.73
C LEU A 12 2.85 -17.14 31.36
N LEU A 13 3.54 -16.16 30.78
CA LEU A 13 4.32 -16.37 29.55
C LEU A 13 5.45 -17.40 29.71
N ARG A 14 6.20 -17.35 30.82
CA ARG A 14 7.20 -18.38 31.16
C ARG A 14 6.56 -19.76 31.28
N GLN A 15 5.46 -19.88 32.02
CA GLN A 15 4.74 -21.14 32.22
C GLN A 15 4.31 -21.78 30.89
N LEU A 16 3.73 -21.00 29.98
CA LEU A 16 3.35 -21.46 28.63
C LEU A 16 4.58 -21.85 27.80
N LYS A 17 5.62 -21.00 27.78
CA LYS A 17 6.87 -21.25 27.06
C LYS A 17 7.57 -22.52 27.55
N ASP A 18 7.65 -22.75 28.86
CA ASP A 18 8.33 -23.90 29.45
C ASP A 18 7.54 -25.19 29.23
N ARG A 19 6.20 -25.16 29.36
CA ARG A 19 5.32 -26.28 28.99
C ARG A 19 5.47 -26.68 27.51
N SER A 20 5.75 -25.73 26.62
CA SER A 20 5.93 -26.00 25.19
C SER A 20 7.24 -26.72 24.83
N GLY A 21 8.22 -26.76 25.74
CA GLY A 21 9.55 -27.35 25.51
C GLY A 21 10.43 -26.64 24.48
N ARG A 22 9.99 -25.48 23.94
CA ARG A 22 10.68 -24.76 22.85
C ARG A 22 11.71 -23.76 23.39
N SER A 23 12.83 -23.63 22.68
CA SER A 23 13.81 -22.59 22.95
C SER A 23 13.32 -21.21 22.48
N TYR A 24 13.81 -20.14 23.12
CA TYR A 24 13.47 -18.77 22.72
C TYR A 24 13.84 -18.46 21.27
N GLY A 25 14.91 -19.03 20.72
CA GLY A 25 15.28 -18.89 19.31
C GLY A 25 14.29 -19.54 18.33
N VAL A 26 13.73 -20.71 18.68
CA VAL A 26 12.70 -21.39 17.86
C VAL A 26 11.37 -20.63 17.90
N LEU A 27 11.04 -20.01 19.03
CA LEU A 27 9.86 -19.17 19.15
C LEU A 27 10.05 -17.83 18.42
N ALA A 28 11.23 -17.20 18.56
CA ALA A 28 11.60 -15.96 17.85
C ALA A 28 11.48 -16.12 16.33
N GLY A 29 12.10 -17.15 15.76
CA GLY A 29 12.07 -17.41 14.32
C GLY A 29 10.66 -17.70 13.77
N LYS A 30 9.75 -18.26 14.57
CA LYS A 30 8.34 -18.50 14.19
C LYS A 30 7.41 -17.31 14.41
N LEU A 31 7.89 -16.26 15.09
CA LEU A 31 7.13 -15.05 15.42
C LEU A 31 7.67 -13.81 14.69
N HIS A 32 8.78 -13.94 13.96
CA HIS A 32 9.50 -12.85 13.29
C HIS A 32 9.89 -11.71 14.25
N VAL A 33 10.16 -12.03 15.52
CA VAL A 33 10.66 -11.11 16.55
C VAL A 33 12.05 -11.52 17.03
N SER A 34 12.85 -10.58 17.55
CA SER A 34 14.17 -10.92 18.08
C SER A 34 14.09 -11.81 19.33
N THR A 35 15.07 -12.70 19.49
CA THR A 35 15.22 -13.53 20.70
C THR A 35 15.30 -12.67 21.97
N SER A 36 16.00 -11.53 21.91
CA SER A 36 16.08 -10.54 23.00
C SER A 36 14.72 -9.94 23.37
N THR A 37 13.83 -9.72 22.40
CA THR A 37 12.47 -9.21 22.65
C THR A 37 11.65 -10.23 23.44
N LEU A 38 11.68 -11.51 23.07
CA LEU A 38 10.99 -12.57 23.81
C LEU A 38 11.55 -12.76 25.22
N HIS A 39 12.87 -12.69 25.39
CA HIS A 39 13.49 -12.73 26.73
C HIS A 39 12.95 -11.61 27.63
N ARG A 40 12.86 -10.37 27.13
CA ARG A 40 12.32 -9.24 27.92
C ARG A 40 10.85 -9.44 28.29
N TYR A 41 10.02 -9.93 27.36
CA TYR A 41 8.60 -10.21 27.63
C TYR A 41 8.40 -11.32 28.66
N CYS A 42 9.18 -12.41 28.57
CA CYS A 42 9.12 -13.50 29.53
C CYS A 42 9.81 -13.19 30.87
N ASN A 43 10.69 -12.20 30.94
CA ASN A 43 11.27 -11.77 32.21
C ASN A 43 10.38 -10.78 33.00
N GLY A 44 9.69 -9.88 32.29
CA GLY A 44 9.03 -8.70 32.85
C GLY A 44 9.73 -7.37 32.51
N ASP A 45 10.88 -7.43 31.83
CA ASP A 45 11.70 -6.27 31.42
C ASP A 45 11.06 -5.40 30.31
N ALA A 46 9.95 -5.86 29.74
CA ALA A 46 9.08 -5.09 28.85
C ALA A 46 7.66 -5.69 28.82
N VAL A 47 6.65 -4.82 28.85
CA VAL A 47 5.27 -5.18 28.46
C VAL A 47 5.05 -4.72 27.01
N PRO A 48 4.59 -5.61 26.10
CA PRO A 48 4.28 -5.28 24.72
C PRO A 48 3.23 -4.16 24.59
N THR A 49 3.38 -3.28 23.58
CA THR A 49 2.36 -2.26 23.26
C THR A 49 1.13 -2.85 22.56
N ASP A 50 1.26 -4.02 21.95
CA ASP A 50 0.20 -4.75 21.26
C ASP A 50 0.15 -6.22 21.75
N TYR A 51 -1.03 -6.82 21.77
CA TYR A 51 -1.26 -8.19 22.25
C TYR A 51 -1.03 -9.27 21.18
N ALA A 52 -1.14 -8.96 19.89
CA ALA A 52 -1.05 -9.95 18.80
C ALA A 52 0.29 -10.74 18.75
N PRO A 53 1.46 -10.19 19.10
CA PRO A 53 2.69 -10.99 19.26
C PRO A 53 2.62 -11.97 20.45
N VAL A 54 1.91 -11.58 21.51
CA VAL A 54 1.74 -12.35 22.75
C VAL A 54 0.79 -13.53 22.53
N GLU A 55 -0.33 -13.28 21.85
CA GLU A 55 -1.30 -14.31 21.52
C GLU A 55 -0.71 -15.34 20.56
N ARG A 56 0.05 -14.91 19.54
CA ARG A 56 0.76 -15.81 18.63
C ARG A 56 1.80 -16.67 19.37
N LEU A 57 2.55 -16.09 20.32
CA LEU A 57 3.47 -16.84 21.20
C LEU A 57 2.72 -17.90 22.01
N ALA A 58 1.62 -17.52 22.68
CA ALA A 58 0.83 -18.43 23.51
C ALA A 58 0.18 -19.56 22.69
N ARG A 59 -0.38 -19.25 21.51
CA ARG A 59 -0.89 -20.26 20.55
C ARG A 59 0.21 -21.21 20.08
N LEU A 60 1.41 -20.70 19.74
CA LEU A 60 2.56 -21.56 19.41
C LEU A 60 2.96 -22.46 20.59
N CYS A 61 2.79 -22.01 21.83
CA CYS A 61 3.04 -22.77 23.05
C CYS A 61 1.87 -23.67 23.49
N ALA A 62 0.83 -23.82 22.66
CA ALA A 62 -0.38 -24.59 22.95
C ALA A 62 -1.08 -24.14 24.25
N ALA A 63 -1.32 -22.83 24.38
CA ALA A 63 -2.25 -22.28 25.35
C ALA A 63 -3.70 -22.69 25.05
N THR A 64 -4.49 -22.96 26.09
CA THR A 64 -5.94 -23.18 25.96
C THR A 64 -6.70 -21.86 25.74
N PRO A 65 -7.97 -21.88 25.30
CA PRO A 65 -8.77 -20.66 25.20
C PRO A 65 -8.86 -19.88 26.53
N ASP A 66 -9.00 -20.57 27.66
CA ASP A 66 -9.06 -19.94 28.98
C ASP A 66 -7.73 -19.28 29.38
N GLU A 67 -6.60 -19.92 29.04
CA GLU A 67 -5.26 -19.36 29.26
C GLU A 67 -5.00 -18.14 28.38
N LEU A 68 -5.50 -18.12 27.13
CA LEU A 68 -5.45 -16.95 26.26
C LEU A 68 -6.28 -15.78 26.80
N VAL A 69 -7.41 -16.06 27.46
CA VAL A 69 -8.26 -15.05 28.11
C VAL A 69 -7.63 -14.51 29.39
N ASP A 70 -7.03 -15.35 30.23
CA ASP A 70 -6.28 -14.92 31.42
C ASP A 70 -5.05 -14.09 31.02
N LEU A 71 -4.27 -14.56 30.04
CA LEU A 71 -3.12 -13.84 29.51
C LEU A 71 -3.48 -12.46 28.95
N HIS A 72 -4.63 -12.31 28.29
CA HIS A 72 -5.12 -11.02 27.81
C HIS A 72 -5.53 -10.08 28.96
N ARG A 73 -6.21 -10.61 29.99
CA ARG A 73 -6.56 -9.84 31.21
C ARG A 73 -5.31 -9.32 31.91
N ARG A 74 -4.29 -10.16 32.11
CA ARG A 74 -3.02 -9.77 32.72
C ARG A 74 -2.26 -8.75 31.87
N TRP A 75 -2.27 -8.89 30.54
CA TRP A 75 -1.68 -7.91 29.64
C TRP A 75 -2.34 -6.52 29.77
N ILE A 76 -3.67 -6.44 29.85
CA ILE A 76 -4.39 -5.18 30.06
C ILE A 76 -3.97 -4.50 31.38
N LEU A 77 -3.83 -5.27 32.46
CA LEU A 77 -3.38 -4.75 33.76
C LEU A 77 -1.92 -4.27 33.70
N ALA A 78 -1.03 -5.06 33.09
CA ALA A 78 0.39 -4.74 32.91
C ALA A 78 0.61 -3.50 32.02
N ASP A 79 -0.15 -3.35 30.93
CA ASP A 79 -0.10 -2.16 30.08
C ASP A 79 -0.72 -0.93 30.77
N GLY A 80 -1.80 -1.12 31.54
CA GLY A 80 -2.35 -0.08 32.41
C GLY A 80 -1.37 0.40 33.49
N ALA A 81 -0.54 -0.50 34.03
CA ALA A 81 0.56 -0.17 34.94
C ALA A 81 1.69 0.58 34.23
N ARG A 82 2.13 0.09 33.06
CA ARG A 82 3.11 0.75 32.19
C ARG A 82 2.69 2.17 31.81
N LYS A 83 1.41 2.38 31.48
CA LYS A 83 0.84 3.69 31.11
C LYS A 83 0.82 4.66 32.30
N ARG A 84 0.44 4.20 33.50
CA ARG A 84 0.54 4.99 34.75
C ARG A 84 2.00 5.39 35.02
N ALA A 85 2.91 4.42 35.05
CA ALA A 85 4.33 4.66 35.30
C ALA A 85 5.01 5.59 34.27
N ARG A 86 4.47 5.72 33.04
CA ARG A 86 4.91 6.71 32.04
C ARG A 86 4.34 8.11 32.27
N ALA A 87 3.16 8.23 32.90
CA ALA A 87 2.54 9.51 33.25
C ALA A 87 3.03 10.07 34.59
N ASP A 88 3.40 9.20 35.53
CA ASP A 88 3.95 9.56 36.85
C ASP A 88 5.42 10.04 36.79
N VAL A 89 6.09 9.92 35.64
CA VAL A 89 7.37 10.60 35.36
C VAL A 89 7.06 12.00 34.84
N PRO A 90 7.41 13.08 35.57
CA PRO A 90 7.22 14.43 35.06
C PRO A 90 8.00 14.61 33.76
N GLN A 91 7.35 15.16 32.74
CA GLN A 91 8.00 15.51 31.48
C GLN A 91 9.01 16.63 31.73
N ALA A 92 10.25 16.25 32.04
CA ALA A 92 11.35 17.17 32.28
C ALA A 92 11.52 18.08 31.06
N VAL A 93 11.51 19.39 31.31
CA VAL A 93 11.46 20.40 30.26
C VAL A 93 12.58 20.24 29.25
N GLU A 94 12.21 20.41 27.97
CA GLU A 94 13.12 20.56 26.85
C GLU A 94 13.85 21.91 27.01
N ALA A 95 14.94 21.88 27.78
CA ALA A 95 15.72 23.05 28.12
C ALA A 95 16.60 23.46 26.92
N GLU A 96 16.06 24.36 26.11
CA GLU A 96 16.80 25.23 25.20
C GLU A 96 18.09 25.74 25.88
N VAL A 97 19.26 25.50 25.27
CA VAL A 97 20.56 25.82 25.87
C VAL A 97 21.08 27.18 25.37
N PRO A 98 21.01 28.27 26.16
CA PRO A 98 21.51 29.57 25.74
C PRO A 98 23.03 29.66 25.86
N VAL A 99 23.66 30.28 24.87
CA VAL A 99 25.10 30.59 24.89
C VAL A 99 25.35 31.86 25.72
N ALA A 100 26.04 31.72 26.85
CA ALA A 100 26.63 32.84 27.60
C ALA A 100 27.93 32.39 28.29
N ALA A 101 28.94 33.27 28.33
CA ALA A 101 30.29 32.97 28.82
C ALA A 101 30.59 33.66 30.15
N THR A 102 31.51 33.10 30.95
CA THR A 102 32.20 33.79 32.04
C THR A 102 33.59 33.17 32.27
N GLU A 103 34.63 33.99 32.11
CA GLU A 103 36.04 33.78 32.49
C GLU A 103 36.29 34.44 33.88
N PRO A 104 37.51 34.45 34.49
CA PRO A 104 38.77 33.74 34.17
C PRO A 104 39.48 33.09 35.39
N GLU A 105 40.57 32.35 35.15
CA GLU A 105 41.76 32.45 36.03
C GLU A 105 43.08 32.30 35.23
N VAL A 106 44.14 32.94 35.71
CA VAL A 106 45.35 33.36 34.99
C VAL A 106 46.55 32.43 35.27
N ALA A 107 47.37 32.09 34.26
CA ALA A 107 48.83 32.39 34.24
C ALA A 107 49.49 32.09 32.85
N PRO A 108 50.68 32.64 32.54
CA PRO A 108 51.09 32.97 31.16
C PRO A 108 52.11 31.96 30.54
N GLU A 109 52.59 32.12 29.30
CA GLU A 109 53.72 33.01 28.90
C GLU A 109 53.88 33.14 27.37
N ALA A 110 54.44 34.27 26.89
CA ALA A 110 54.88 34.59 25.50
C ALA A 110 53.82 34.45 24.36
N ALA A 111 53.32 35.51 23.70
CA ALA A 111 54.02 36.51 22.85
C ALA A 111 54.88 35.85 21.74
N VAL A 112 54.76 36.19 20.44
CA VAL A 112 54.66 37.52 19.80
C VAL A 112 53.70 37.51 18.58
N ALA A 113 53.21 38.69 18.18
CA ALA A 113 52.22 38.92 17.10
C ALA A 113 52.83 39.73 15.90
N PRO A 114 52.05 40.35 14.99
CA PRO A 114 51.20 39.74 13.95
C PRO A 114 51.57 40.23 12.51
N ARG A 115 50.61 40.11 11.56
CA ARG A 115 50.58 40.47 10.11
C ARG A 115 50.75 39.23 9.20
N GLY A 116 50.10 39.13 8.04
CA GLY A 116 49.11 40.03 7.46
C GLY A 116 48.55 39.54 6.11
N ARG A 117 47.39 40.09 5.73
CA ARG A 117 46.71 40.03 4.42
C ARG A 117 47.63 39.81 3.20
N ASP A 118 47.38 38.78 2.38
CA ASP A 118 47.18 39.02 0.93
C ASP A 118 46.46 37.90 0.15
N ARG A 119 46.06 38.19 -1.10
CA ARG A 119 45.19 37.37 -1.96
C ARG A 119 45.65 37.28 -3.42
N ASN A 120 46.40 36.23 -3.80
CA ASN A 120 46.37 35.65 -5.17
C ASN A 120 47.23 34.38 -5.35
N ARG A 121 46.68 33.42 -6.13
CA ARG A 121 47.28 32.63 -7.24
C ARG A 121 48.76 32.18 -7.15
N ILE A 122 49.00 30.88 -7.33
CA ILE A 122 49.48 30.27 -8.61
C ILE A 122 49.35 28.72 -8.54
N ARG A 123 49.53 28.02 -9.66
CA ARG A 123 49.29 26.56 -9.87
C ARG A 123 50.62 25.75 -9.88
N ILE A 124 50.51 24.46 -10.24
CA ILE A 124 51.55 23.42 -10.44
C ILE A 124 51.79 22.61 -9.14
N ALA A 125 51.43 21.34 -8.96
CA ALA A 125 51.18 20.15 -9.80
C ALA A 125 52.42 19.25 -10.07
N LEU A 126 52.46 18.10 -9.38
CA LEU A 126 53.22 16.84 -9.59
C LEU A 126 52.55 15.84 -8.60
N ALA A 127 51.91 14.72 -8.95
CA ALA A 127 52.15 13.63 -9.91
C ALA A 127 52.98 12.45 -9.33
N ALA A 128 52.29 11.55 -8.61
CA ALA A 128 52.66 10.14 -8.41
C ALA A 128 51.38 9.32 -8.09
N GLY A 129 51.22 8.07 -8.50
CA GLY A 129 52.10 7.27 -9.36
C GLY A 129 52.29 5.83 -8.90
N ALA A 130 51.21 5.06 -8.72
CA ALA A 130 51.31 3.64 -8.36
C ALA A 130 50.21 2.80 -9.05
N VAL A 131 50.59 2.08 -10.11
CA VAL A 131 49.78 1.00 -10.70
C VAL A 131 50.42 -0.32 -10.28
N VAL A 132 49.63 -1.24 -9.75
CA VAL A 132 50.00 -2.65 -9.58
C VAL A 132 48.87 -3.49 -10.17
N ALA A 133 49.21 -4.51 -10.95
CA ALA A 133 48.26 -5.27 -11.75
C ALA A 133 48.59 -6.77 -11.76
N LEU A 134 47.55 -7.58 -11.98
CA LEU A 134 47.55 -8.99 -12.39
C LEU A 134 48.17 -10.02 -11.42
N ALA A 135 47.35 -10.99 -11.02
CA ALA A 135 47.62 -12.40 -11.32
C ALA A 135 46.32 -13.25 -11.24
N VAL A 136 46.00 -13.95 -12.33
CA VAL A 136 45.10 -15.12 -12.35
C VAL A 136 45.68 -16.13 -13.35
N PRO A 137 45.79 -17.40 -12.96
CA PRO A 137 45.59 -18.50 -13.91
C PRO A 137 44.65 -19.58 -13.33
N ALA A 138 44.12 -20.44 -14.21
CA ALA A 138 43.13 -21.46 -13.87
C ALA A 138 43.54 -22.89 -14.31
N ALA A 139 42.98 -23.89 -13.64
CA ALA A 139 42.85 -25.30 -14.05
C ALA A 139 41.59 -25.85 -13.34
N PHE A 140 40.56 -26.48 -13.93
CA PHE A 140 40.36 -27.25 -15.16
C PHE A 140 40.75 -28.75 -15.06
N VAL A 141 39.76 -29.59 -14.72
CA VAL A 141 39.68 -31.03 -15.03
C VAL A 141 38.21 -31.40 -15.29
N ALA A 142 37.94 -32.20 -16.31
CA ALA A 142 36.65 -32.85 -16.59
C ALA A 142 36.91 -34.19 -17.34
N VAL A 143 36.09 -35.22 -17.12
CA VAL A 143 36.06 -36.61 -17.72
C VAL A 143 35.33 -37.53 -16.70
N HIS A 144 34.51 -38.55 -16.98
CA HIS A 144 33.70 -39.05 -18.13
C HIS A 144 32.48 -39.79 -17.49
N ALA A 145 31.25 -39.76 -18.01
CA ALA A 145 30.69 -40.48 -19.19
C ALA A 145 30.56 -42.02 -19.04
N ALA A 146 29.31 -42.50 -19.17
CA ALA A 146 28.90 -43.91 -19.34
C ALA A 146 27.52 -43.96 -20.06
N ASP A 147 27.07 -45.14 -20.49
CA ASP A 147 26.41 -45.28 -21.81
C ASP A 147 25.38 -46.45 -21.94
N GLY A 148 24.61 -46.47 -23.05
CA GLY A 148 23.64 -47.51 -23.50
C GLY A 148 22.16 -47.23 -23.13
N ASP A 149 21.12 -47.24 -23.97
CA ASP A 149 20.84 -47.66 -25.39
C ASP A 149 20.86 -49.18 -25.72
N GLU A 150 19.99 -49.78 -26.55
CA GLU A 150 18.77 -49.33 -27.29
C GLU A 150 17.52 -49.21 -26.36
N GLY A 151 16.29 -48.89 -26.79
CA GLY A 151 15.70 -48.65 -28.12
C GLY A 151 14.15 -48.65 -28.09
N GLY A 152 13.43 -48.36 -29.17
CA GLY A 152 13.90 -47.87 -30.47
C GLY A 152 12.89 -47.97 -31.63
N LYS A 153 13.35 -47.58 -32.82
CA LYS A 153 12.82 -47.86 -34.18
C LYS A 153 11.44 -47.27 -34.60
N ARG A 154 11.54 -46.36 -35.59
CA ARG A 154 10.78 -46.32 -36.88
C ARG A 154 9.29 -45.90 -36.85
N SER A 155 8.70 -45.36 -37.93
CA SER A 155 9.22 -44.72 -39.16
C SER A 155 8.06 -44.13 -39.97
N GLY A 156 8.33 -43.11 -40.79
CA GLY A 156 7.55 -42.81 -41.99
C GLY A 156 6.61 -41.62 -41.91
N ALA A 157 6.87 -40.62 -42.76
CA ALA A 157 5.93 -39.55 -43.09
C ALA A 157 5.48 -39.71 -44.55
N VAL A 158 4.18 -39.60 -44.82
CA VAL A 158 3.61 -39.31 -46.15
C VAL A 158 2.34 -38.48 -45.96
N SER A 159 2.10 -37.50 -46.83
CA SER A 159 0.87 -36.70 -46.85
C SER A 159 -0.32 -37.45 -47.47
N GLY A 160 -1.54 -37.11 -47.04
CA GLY A 160 -2.80 -37.53 -47.66
C GLY A 160 -3.92 -36.55 -47.31
N ALA A 161 -4.85 -36.30 -48.24
CA ALA A 161 -5.83 -35.22 -48.12
C ALA A 161 -7.29 -35.72 -48.22
N SER A 162 -8.21 -34.91 -47.68
CA SER A 162 -9.65 -34.83 -47.99
C SER A 162 -10.52 -36.11 -47.90
N ALA A 163 -11.52 -36.10 -47.00
CA ALA A 163 -12.94 -36.19 -47.39
C ALA A 163 -13.94 -36.16 -46.20
N THR A 164 -14.95 -35.30 -46.34
CA THR A 164 -16.29 -35.37 -45.72
C THR A 164 -17.33 -35.57 -46.84
N PRO A 165 -18.63 -35.83 -46.60
CA PRO A 165 -19.34 -36.46 -45.47
C PRO A 165 -20.34 -37.55 -46.00
N GLY A 166 -21.41 -37.85 -45.26
CA GLY A 166 -22.63 -38.49 -45.76
C GLY A 166 -23.84 -38.26 -44.83
N THR A 167 -25.12 -38.34 -45.23
CA THR A 167 -25.70 -38.52 -46.58
C THR A 167 -27.14 -37.96 -46.66
N THR A 168 -27.39 -37.10 -47.66
CA THR A 168 -28.58 -36.98 -48.55
C THR A 168 -29.92 -37.62 -48.09
N ALA A 169 -31.05 -36.91 -47.84
CA ALA A 169 -31.92 -36.12 -48.75
C ALA A 169 -32.66 -37.00 -49.82
N PRO A 170 -33.54 -36.50 -50.74
CA PRO A 170 -34.18 -35.18 -50.96
C PRO A 170 -35.75 -35.30 -50.89
N ARG A 171 -36.69 -34.59 -51.56
CA ARG A 171 -36.81 -33.46 -52.54
C ARG A 171 -38.27 -32.89 -52.45
N THR A 172 -38.59 -31.63 -52.72
CA THR A 172 -39.02 -31.09 -54.04
C THR A 172 -39.25 -29.55 -53.96
N THR A 173 -39.38 -28.88 -55.12
CA THR A 173 -39.47 -27.41 -55.35
C THR A 173 -40.44 -27.17 -56.55
N PRO A 174 -40.65 -25.98 -57.18
CA PRO A 174 -40.18 -24.59 -56.98
C PRO A 174 -41.37 -23.54 -57.10
N PRO A 175 -41.29 -22.35 -57.76
CA PRO A 175 -40.53 -21.10 -57.46
C PRO A 175 -41.34 -19.76 -57.43
N SER A 176 -40.63 -18.67 -57.06
CA SER A 176 -40.62 -17.33 -57.73
C SER A 176 -41.44 -16.11 -57.26
N ALA A 177 -40.87 -14.94 -57.62
CA ALA A 177 -41.43 -13.58 -57.78
C ALA A 177 -41.66 -12.62 -56.57
N SER A 178 -41.12 -11.42 -56.74
CA SER A 178 -41.55 -10.10 -56.20
C SER A 178 -42.12 -9.27 -57.38
N PRO A 179 -42.65 -8.01 -57.28
CA PRO A 179 -42.56 -7.03 -56.19
C PRO A 179 -43.83 -6.15 -55.92
N SER A 180 -43.68 -5.12 -55.08
CA SER A 180 -44.38 -3.80 -55.05
C SER A 180 -45.92 -3.67 -55.06
N GLY A 181 -46.46 -2.82 -54.16
CA GLY A 181 -47.75 -2.13 -54.38
C GLY A 181 -48.59 -1.76 -53.14
N SER A 182 -48.82 -0.47 -52.91
CA SER A 182 -49.90 0.11 -52.07
C SER A 182 -51.19 0.30 -52.92
N PRO A 183 -52.41 0.59 -52.38
CA PRO A 183 -52.70 1.36 -51.16
C PRO A 183 -53.91 0.91 -50.30
N SER A 184 -54.29 1.77 -49.34
CA SER A 184 -55.47 1.68 -48.46
C SER A 184 -56.82 1.91 -49.18
N PRO A 185 -57.93 1.79 -48.43
CA PRO A 185 -58.80 2.96 -48.28
C PRO A 185 -59.05 3.34 -46.80
N SER A 186 -59.65 4.52 -46.59
CA SER A 186 -60.03 5.07 -45.28
C SER A 186 -61.53 5.37 -45.25
N THR A 187 -62.12 5.53 -44.06
CA THR A 187 -63.01 6.67 -43.74
C THR A 187 -63.18 6.88 -42.23
N SER A 188 -62.84 8.10 -41.80
CA SER A 188 -63.48 8.97 -40.78
C SER A 188 -64.74 8.46 -40.03
N THR A 189 -65.02 8.90 -38.78
CA THR A 189 -65.08 10.33 -38.38
C THR A 189 -64.90 10.56 -36.86
N SER A 190 -64.57 11.80 -36.49
CA SER A 190 -64.18 12.29 -35.16
C SER A 190 -65.26 12.24 -34.07
N GLY A 191 -64.81 12.15 -32.81
CA GLY A 191 -65.57 12.53 -31.61
C GLY A 191 -64.63 12.90 -30.46
N SER A 192 -64.77 14.09 -29.87
CA SER A 192 -64.00 14.54 -28.69
C SER A 192 -64.83 14.32 -27.42
N PRO A 193 -64.17 14.05 -26.28
CA PRO A 193 -64.29 15.04 -25.20
C PRO A 193 -62.98 15.33 -24.46
N SER A 194 -63.02 16.35 -23.60
CA SER A 194 -61.89 16.88 -22.83
C SER A 194 -61.24 15.86 -21.88
N ALA A 195 -59.91 15.73 -21.97
CA ALA A 195 -59.13 15.03 -20.94
C ALA A 195 -58.93 15.96 -19.72
N SER A 196 -59.62 15.66 -18.62
CA SER A 196 -59.35 16.32 -17.33
C SER A 196 -57.95 15.94 -16.86
N SER A 197 -57.09 16.94 -16.64
CA SER A 197 -55.69 16.71 -16.25
C SER A 197 -55.62 16.04 -14.87
N PRO A 198 -54.83 14.97 -14.68
CA PRO A 198 -54.49 14.52 -13.33
C PRO A 198 -53.73 15.65 -12.62
N PRO A 199 -53.93 15.83 -11.29
CA PRO A 199 -53.32 16.95 -10.57
C PRO A 199 -51.80 16.88 -10.69
N ASN A 200 -51.22 17.96 -11.21
CA ASN A 200 -49.78 18.10 -11.43
C ASN A 200 -49.03 17.79 -10.13
N ARG A 201 -48.41 16.61 -10.07
CA ARG A 201 -47.54 16.21 -8.96
C ARG A 201 -46.26 17.04 -9.08
N ARG A 202 -46.34 18.28 -8.58
CA ARG A 202 -45.31 19.31 -8.67
C ARG A 202 -43.99 18.69 -8.26
N ALA A 203 -43.13 18.41 -9.24
CA ALA A 203 -41.79 17.94 -8.99
C ALA A 203 -41.11 19.00 -8.13
N THR A 204 -40.84 18.67 -6.87
CA THR A 204 -40.13 19.55 -5.95
C THR A 204 -38.81 19.92 -6.64
N PRO A 205 -38.49 21.21 -6.85
CA PRO A 205 -37.21 21.57 -7.44
C PRO A 205 -36.10 20.91 -6.60
N PRO A 206 -35.10 20.27 -7.22
CA PRO A 206 -34.12 19.44 -6.52
C PRO A 206 -33.50 20.26 -5.39
N ALA A 207 -33.74 19.83 -4.15
CA ALA A 207 -33.52 20.67 -2.98
C ALA A 207 -32.07 21.16 -2.94
N THR A 208 -31.89 22.48 -2.78
CA THR A 208 -30.59 23.19 -2.85
C THR A 208 -29.64 22.88 -1.67
N GLY A 209 -29.84 21.75 -0.99
CA GLY A 209 -28.87 21.16 -0.08
C GLY A 209 -27.83 20.39 -0.87
N GLY A 210 -26.60 20.90 -0.88
CA GLY A 210 -25.45 20.26 -1.54
C GLY A 210 -25.11 18.87 -1.00
N VAL A 211 -24.05 18.27 -1.57
CA VAL A 211 -23.55 16.91 -1.30
C VAL A 211 -23.81 16.45 0.15
N PRO A 212 -24.64 15.42 0.40
CA PRO A 212 -25.08 15.04 1.75
C PRO A 212 -24.04 14.25 2.57
N LEU A 213 -22.88 13.97 1.98
CA LEU A 213 -21.77 13.28 2.62
C LEU A 213 -20.51 14.16 2.69
N ARG A 214 -19.52 13.70 3.44
CA ARG A 214 -18.10 14.01 3.25
C ARG A 214 -17.42 12.79 2.67
N VAL A 215 -16.41 13.02 1.83
CA VAL A 215 -15.41 12.03 1.46
C VAL A 215 -14.06 12.69 1.73
N GLY A 216 -13.12 11.94 2.28
CA GLY A 216 -11.75 12.40 2.49
C GLY A 216 -10.77 11.24 2.41
N VAL A 217 -9.53 11.56 2.03
CA VAL A 217 -8.42 10.62 2.10
C VAL A 217 -7.99 10.52 3.56
N SER A 218 -8.41 9.45 4.24
CA SER A 218 -8.17 9.24 5.68
C SER A 218 -6.81 8.61 5.98
N SER A 219 -6.27 7.80 5.05
CA SER A 219 -4.84 7.52 4.98
C SER A 219 -4.45 7.15 3.55
N TYR A 220 -3.15 7.09 3.33
CA TYR A 220 -2.56 6.16 2.37
C TYR A 220 -2.12 4.94 3.16
N ASN A 221 -1.99 3.81 2.47
CA ASN A 221 -1.45 2.56 2.97
C ASN A 221 -2.29 1.81 4.03
N TRP A 222 -2.41 0.49 3.86
CA TRP A 222 -3.29 -0.37 4.66
C TRP A 222 -2.59 -1.20 5.71
N ASP A 223 -1.35 -1.59 5.45
CA ASP A 223 -0.76 -2.78 6.06
C ASP A 223 0.78 -2.66 5.98
N GLU A 224 1.33 -1.77 6.81
CA GLU A 224 2.78 -1.42 6.92
C GLU A 224 3.38 -0.75 5.65
N PRO A 225 4.41 0.12 5.73
CA PRO A 225 4.87 0.98 4.61
C PRO A 225 5.55 0.24 3.43
N CYS A 226 5.27 -1.04 3.27
CA CYS A 226 6.07 -2.00 2.54
C CYS A 226 5.54 -2.16 1.10
N GLY A 227 6.45 -2.02 0.12
CA GLY A 227 6.09 -1.88 -1.29
C GLY A 227 5.55 -0.49 -1.66
N GLN A 228 5.61 0.50 -0.76
CA GLN A 228 5.35 1.89 -1.10
C GLN A 228 6.63 2.57 -1.59
N PHE A 229 6.58 3.15 -2.79
CA PHE A 229 7.69 3.93 -3.33
C PHE A 229 7.26 5.38 -3.61
N TYR A 230 8.21 6.31 -3.52
CA TYR A 230 8.11 7.61 -4.19
C TYR A 230 9.20 7.75 -5.24
N VAL A 231 8.83 8.29 -6.39
CA VAL A 231 9.71 8.61 -7.52
C VAL A 231 10.18 10.06 -7.35
N LEU A 232 11.50 10.26 -7.22
CA LEU A 232 12.13 11.56 -6.87
C LEU A 232 13.23 11.95 -7.87
N ASP A 233 13.22 13.21 -8.32
CA ASP A 233 14.28 13.84 -9.13
C ASP A 233 15.51 14.20 -8.29
N GLN A 234 16.07 13.20 -7.62
CA GLN A 234 17.21 13.33 -6.72
C GLN A 234 18.11 12.08 -6.81
N VAL A 235 19.37 12.26 -6.43
CA VAL A 235 20.33 11.17 -6.17
C VAL A 235 20.29 10.77 -4.69
N PRO A 236 20.65 9.52 -4.31
CA PRO A 236 20.56 9.02 -2.94
C PRO A 236 21.15 9.95 -1.86
N ASP A 237 22.34 10.52 -2.11
CA ASP A 237 23.03 11.41 -1.16
C ASP A 237 22.36 12.79 -0.98
N ALA A 238 21.40 13.13 -1.85
CA ALA A 238 20.64 14.39 -1.82
C ALA A 238 19.21 14.21 -1.25
N VAL A 239 18.75 12.97 -1.05
CA VAL A 239 17.45 12.68 -0.45
C VAL A 239 17.59 12.65 1.08
N PRO A 240 16.81 13.43 1.85
CA PRO A 240 16.86 13.41 3.31
C PRO A 240 16.58 12.01 3.88
N PRO A 241 16.95 11.75 5.16
CA PRO A 241 16.57 10.53 5.86
C PRO A 241 15.08 10.20 5.73
N GLN A 242 14.77 8.90 5.71
CA GLN A 242 13.40 8.39 5.74
C GLN A 242 12.66 9.00 6.96
N PRO A 243 11.51 9.66 6.76
CA PRO A 243 10.74 10.23 7.84
C PRO A 243 9.95 9.15 8.58
N ALA A 244 9.36 9.50 9.72
CA ALA A 244 8.40 8.62 10.38
C ALA A 244 7.15 8.40 9.50
N PRO A 245 6.46 7.24 9.58
CA PRO A 245 5.44 6.85 8.60
C PRO A 245 4.30 7.86 8.38
N GLN A 246 3.88 8.58 9.43
CA GLN A 246 2.84 9.62 9.31
C GLN A 246 3.28 10.86 8.52
N ASP A 247 4.58 11.13 8.42
CA ASP A 247 5.15 12.33 7.82
C ASP A 247 5.62 12.12 6.36
N VAL A 248 5.68 10.85 5.90
CA VAL A 248 6.10 10.41 4.56
C VAL A 248 5.48 11.24 3.42
N ARG A 249 4.17 11.48 3.45
CA ARG A 249 3.48 12.25 2.40
C ARG A 249 3.87 13.74 2.42
N GLY A 250 4.15 14.30 3.60
CA GLY A 250 4.61 15.69 3.75
C GLY A 250 6.02 15.87 3.21
N TRP A 251 6.91 14.94 3.57
CA TRP A 251 8.28 14.81 3.06
C TRP A 251 8.30 14.65 1.53
N ALA A 252 7.54 13.70 0.97
CA ALA A 252 7.52 13.46 -0.47
C ALA A 252 7.02 14.69 -1.25
N ARG A 253 5.96 15.35 -0.78
CA ARG A 253 5.45 16.61 -1.37
C ARG A 253 6.46 17.75 -1.29
N ALA A 254 7.24 17.84 -0.22
CA ALA A 254 8.30 18.85 -0.08
C ALA A 254 9.47 18.62 -1.06
N LEU A 255 9.71 17.37 -1.44
CA LEU A 255 10.72 16.97 -2.44
C LEU A 255 10.20 16.95 -3.89
N GLY A 256 8.92 17.27 -4.11
CA GLY A 256 8.27 17.22 -5.43
C GLY A 256 7.96 15.81 -5.93
N GLY A 257 7.95 14.82 -5.04
CA GLY A 257 7.81 13.41 -5.36
C GLY A 257 6.43 12.97 -5.88
N VAL A 258 6.43 11.81 -6.52
CA VAL A 258 5.28 11.17 -7.17
C VAL A 258 5.13 9.75 -6.64
N ASP A 259 3.91 9.28 -6.41
CA ASP A 259 3.66 7.90 -5.95
C ASP A 259 4.19 6.88 -6.99
N GLY A 260 4.94 5.88 -6.52
CA GLY A 260 5.69 4.95 -7.38
C GLY A 260 5.06 3.57 -7.46
N GLY A 261 4.67 3.16 -8.68
CA GLY A 261 4.14 1.82 -8.98
C GLY A 261 2.73 1.62 -8.46
N HIS A 262 2.59 1.49 -7.14
CA HIS A 262 1.33 1.23 -6.42
C HIS A 262 1.01 2.35 -5.43
N MET A 263 -0.17 2.95 -5.57
CA MET A 263 -0.71 3.96 -4.66
C MET A 263 -1.89 3.40 -3.86
N ARG A 264 -1.60 2.82 -2.69
CA ARG A 264 -2.62 2.34 -1.74
C ARG A 264 -3.32 3.51 -1.06
N LEU A 265 -4.61 3.69 -1.33
CA LEU A 265 -5.43 4.83 -0.91
C LEU A 265 -6.58 4.41 -0.01
N GLN A 266 -6.95 5.21 0.99
CA GLN A 266 -8.28 5.14 1.63
C GLN A 266 -9.16 6.27 1.16
N LEU A 267 -10.44 5.97 1.03
CA LEU A 267 -11.52 6.94 1.14
C LEU A 267 -12.35 6.60 2.37
N THR A 268 -12.43 7.51 3.34
CA THR A 268 -13.52 7.49 4.32
C THR A 268 -14.66 8.34 3.79
N ALA A 269 -15.82 7.72 3.62
CA ALA A 269 -17.08 8.39 3.30
C ALA A 269 -18.00 8.39 4.53
N THR A 270 -18.65 9.52 4.82
CA THR A 270 -19.50 9.67 6.00
C THR A 270 -20.68 10.59 5.71
N GLY A 271 -21.89 10.21 6.12
CA GLY A 271 -23.07 11.07 5.98
C GLY A 271 -22.97 12.33 6.86
N LYS A 272 -23.55 13.45 6.42
CA LYS A 272 -23.64 14.68 7.23
C LYS A 272 -24.76 14.64 8.27
N THR A 273 -25.71 13.73 8.10
CA THR A 273 -26.86 13.48 8.96
C THR A 273 -27.05 11.98 9.15
N ALA A 274 -27.98 11.58 10.02
CA ALA A 274 -28.35 10.17 10.19
C ALA A 274 -29.13 9.58 8.99
N ASP A 275 -29.50 10.41 8.00
CA ASP A 275 -30.15 9.96 6.77
C ASP A 275 -29.19 9.10 5.95
N SER A 276 -29.69 7.98 5.42
CA SER A 276 -28.87 7.10 4.58
C SER A 276 -28.55 7.75 3.24
N VAL A 277 -27.26 7.77 2.91
CA VAL A 277 -26.73 8.12 1.59
C VAL A 277 -26.13 6.84 1.00
N VAL A 278 -26.55 6.47 -0.19
CA VAL A 278 -26.02 5.30 -0.91
C VAL A 278 -24.88 5.76 -1.81
N LEU A 279 -23.74 5.07 -1.73
CA LEU A 279 -22.63 5.17 -2.68
C LEU A 279 -22.88 4.10 -3.75
N ASN A 280 -22.89 4.50 -5.03
CA ASN A 280 -23.36 3.66 -6.14
C ASN A 280 -22.22 3.13 -7.02
N ALA A 281 -21.13 3.89 -7.15
CA ALA A 281 -19.90 3.51 -7.85
C ALA A 281 -18.76 4.46 -7.46
N VAL A 282 -17.51 4.06 -7.71
CA VAL A 282 -16.39 4.99 -7.85
C VAL A 282 -15.82 4.88 -9.26
N HIS A 283 -15.69 6.02 -9.94
CA HIS A 283 -15.13 6.12 -11.28
C HIS A 283 -13.72 6.67 -11.21
N VAL A 284 -12.81 6.10 -12.00
CA VAL A 284 -11.44 6.56 -12.14
C VAL A 284 -11.35 7.47 -13.36
N ARG A 285 -10.70 8.63 -13.22
CA ARG A 285 -10.63 9.67 -14.25
C ARG A 285 -9.19 10.06 -14.51
N VAL A 286 -8.62 9.50 -15.58
CA VAL A 286 -7.29 9.91 -16.08
C VAL A 286 -7.41 11.29 -16.72
N VAL A 287 -6.56 12.22 -16.28
CA VAL A 287 -6.42 13.58 -16.80
C VAL A 287 -5.34 13.63 -17.90
N GLY A 288 -4.28 12.84 -17.73
CA GLY A 288 -3.20 12.71 -18.68
C GLY A 288 -2.33 11.49 -18.39
N ARG A 289 -1.67 10.99 -19.43
CA ARG A 289 -0.77 9.83 -19.40
C ARG A 289 0.46 10.15 -20.26
N GLY A 290 1.65 9.86 -19.75
CA GLY A 290 2.93 10.07 -20.42
C GLY A 290 3.87 8.88 -20.22
N ALA A 291 5.09 8.98 -20.75
CA ALA A 291 6.14 8.02 -20.42
C ALA A 291 6.48 8.09 -18.91
N PRO A 292 6.89 6.98 -18.27
CA PRO A 292 7.36 7.00 -16.89
C PRO A 292 8.48 8.02 -16.70
N LEU A 293 8.54 8.64 -15.53
CA LEU A 293 9.65 9.53 -15.16
C LEU A 293 10.98 8.77 -15.21
N ASP A 294 12.08 9.38 -15.60
CA ASP A 294 13.43 8.77 -15.65
C ASP A 294 14.18 8.81 -14.30
N TRP A 295 13.42 9.06 -13.23
CA TRP A 295 13.88 9.32 -11.87
C TRP A 295 14.08 8.06 -11.00
N ASN A 296 14.82 8.19 -9.90
CA ASN A 296 15.02 7.10 -8.93
C ASN A 296 13.75 6.85 -8.09
N ALA A 297 13.53 5.59 -7.68
CA ALA A 297 12.45 5.22 -6.75
C ALA A 297 13.01 4.95 -5.34
N TYR A 298 12.29 5.42 -4.33
CA TYR A 298 12.68 5.33 -2.92
C TYR A 298 11.59 4.60 -2.13
N SER A 299 11.93 3.44 -1.55
CA SER A 299 11.03 2.66 -0.69
C SER A 299 10.80 3.38 0.64
N MET A 300 9.55 3.46 1.09
CA MET A 300 9.18 4.10 2.34
C MET A 300 9.08 3.12 3.52
N GLY A 301 9.34 1.82 3.32
CA GLY A 301 9.23 0.81 4.35
C GLY A 301 10.09 -0.43 4.10
N ASP A 302 10.54 -1.02 5.21
CA ASP A 302 11.34 -2.25 5.25
C ASP A 302 10.55 -3.38 5.91
N GLY A 303 10.50 -4.53 5.24
CA GLY A 303 9.91 -5.77 5.78
C GLY A 303 8.38 -5.79 5.79
N CYS A 304 7.77 -6.42 4.79
CA CYS A 304 6.34 -6.76 4.84
C CYS A 304 6.09 -7.75 6.00
N GLY A 305 5.31 -7.36 7.01
CA GLY A 305 4.72 -8.32 7.93
C GLY A 305 3.71 -9.23 7.21
N SER A 306 3.36 -10.36 7.83
CA SER A 306 2.16 -11.14 7.49
C SER A 306 0.93 -10.44 8.06
N GLY A 307 0.59 -9.31 7.44
CA GLY A 307 -0.45 -8.38 7.88
C GLY A 307 -1.89 -8.81 7.58
N VAL A 308 -2.81 -7.87 7.69
CA VAL A 308 -4.24 -8.04 7.39
C VAL A 308 -4.59 -7.19 6.17
N THR A 309 -4.39 -7.77 4.99
CA THR A 309 -4.80 -7.14 3.73
C THR A 309 -6.33 -6.96 3.76
N PRO A 310 -6.86 -5.72 3.78
CA PRO A 310 -8.30 -5.54 3.74
C PRO A 310 -8.83 -5.89 2.34
N GLN A 311 -10.15 -5.97 2.16
CA GLN A 311 -10.69 -5.91 0.80
C GLN A 311 -10.32 -4.56 0.16
N THR A 312 -10.02 -4.58 -1.13
CA THR A 312 -9.58 -3.42 -1.91
C THR A 312 -10.38 -3.29 -3.20
N PHE A 313 -10.32 -2.12 -3.82
CA PHE A 313 -10.61 -1.93 -5.22
C PHE A 313 -9.30 -1.81 -5.99
N ASP A 314 -9.02 -2.82 -6.80
CA ASP A 314 -7.95 -2.85 -7.79
C ASP A 314 -8.23 -1.85 -8.91
N VAL A 315 -7.23 -1.03 -9.26
CA VAL A 315 -7.30 -0.04 -10.34
C VAL A 315 -6.00 -0.04 -11.16
N ASP A 316 -6.06 -0.73 -12.28
CA ASP A 316 -5.12 -0.62 -13.40
C ASP A 316 -5.29 0.75 -14.09
N LEU A 317 -4.30 1.63 -13.97
CA LEU A 317 -4.25 2.95 -14.62
C LEU A 317 -3.76 2.91 -16.07
N ASP A 318 -3.24 1.78 -16.56
CA ASP A 318 -2.73 1.58 -17.92
C ASP A 318 -3.82 1.08 -18.88
N ALA A 319 -4.86 0.43 -18.35
CA ALA A 319 -6.13 0.16 -19.04
C ALA A 319 -6.62 1.38 -19.84
N SER A 320 -7.23 1.15 -21.00
CA SER A 320 -7.83 2.24 -21.80
C SER A 320 -8.97 2.96 -21.07
N HIS A 321 -9.65 2.24 -20.17
CA HIS A 321 -10.71 2.73 -19.30
C HIS A 321 -10.50 2.12 -17.90
N PRO A 322 -9.74 2.77 -17.01
CA PRO A 322 -9.51 2.27 -15.66
C PRO A 322 -10.82 2.08 -14.88
N LEU A 323 -10.99 0.90 -14.28
CA LEU A 323 -12.16 0.53 -13.48
C LEU A 323 -11.71 0.04 -12.10
N ALA A 324 -12.46 0.43 -11.07
CA ALA A 324 -12.31 -0.10 -9.72
C ALA A 324 -12.92 -1.50 -9.63
N LYS A 325 -12.09 -2.54 -9.49
CA LYS A 325 -12.53 -3.95 -9.39
C LYS A 325 -12.45 -4.43 -7.93
N PRO A 326 -13.53 -4.94 -7.31
CA PRO A 326 -13.46 -5.40 -5.92
C PRO A 326 -12.61 -6.69 -5.81
N VAL A 327 -11.62 -6.67 -4.93
CA VAL A 327 -10.69 -7.78 -4.65
C VAL A 327 -10.82 -8.20 -3.18
N ALA A 328 -10.71 -9.51 -2.94
CA ALA A 328 -10.86 -10.09 -1.61
C ALA A 328 -9.63 -9.79 -0.75
N GLY A 329 -9.86 -9.46 0.53
CA GLY A 329 -8.80 -9.31 1.52
C GLY A 329 -8.42 -10.64 2.18
N GLN A 330 -7.42 -10.60 3.05
CA GLN A 330 -6.90 -11.73 3.79
C GLN A 330 -6.59 -11.31 5.24
N GLN A 331 -7.19 -12.01 6.21
CA GLN A 331 -6.98 -11.82 7.65
C GLN A 331 -6.44 -13.12 8.26
N GLY A 332 -5.12 -13.27 8.28
CA GLY A 332 -4.47 -14.55 8.64
C GLY A 332 -4.90 -15.64 7.65
N ASP A 333 -5.52 -16.71 8.14
CA ASP A 333 -6.06 -17.79 7.31
C ASP A 333 -7.46 -17.48 6.72
N THR A 334 -8.09 -16.36 7.11
CA THR A 334 -9.48 -16.02 6.72
C THR A 334 -9.53 -15.09 5.51
N VAL A 335 -10.19 -15.51 4.42
CA VAL A 335 -10.50 -14.62 3.29
C VAL A 335 -11.59 -13.62 3.69
N VAL A 336 -11.34 -12.33 3.51
CA VAL A 336 -12.33 -11.25 3.64
C VAL A 336 -13.02 -11.09 2.27
N PRO A 337 -14.31 -11.43 2.10
CA PRO A 337 -14.94 -11.46 0.78
C PRO A 337 -14.89 -10.10 0.06
N ALA A 338 -14.56 -10.14 -1.23
CA ALA A 338 -14.69 -8.99 -2.12
C ALA A 338 -16.15 -8.53 -2.14
N LYS A 339 -16.40 -7.25 -1.82
CA LYS A 339 -17.72 -6.64 -1.89
C LYS A 339 -17.71 -5.48 -2.89
N ASP A 340 -18.58 -5.56 -3.88
CA ASP A 340 -18.82 -4.45 -4.80
C ASP A 340 -19.77 -3.39 -4.20
N PHE A 341 -19.93 -2.29 -4.92
CA PHE A 341 -21.00 -1.32 -4.71
C PHE A 341 -22.39 -1.96 -4.87
N PRO A 342 -23.42 -1.47 -4.16
CA PRO A 342 -23.46 -0.23 -3.39
C PRO A 342 -22.99 -0.34 -1.92
N TYR A 343 -22.61 0.81 -1.37
CA TYR A 343 -22.35 1.01 0.06
C TYR A 343 -23.35 2.04 0.62
N LYS A 344 -23.54 2.08 1.94
CA LYS A 344 -24.49 2.98 2.60
C LYS A 344 -23.76 3.71 3.73
N VAL A 345 -23.75 5.04 3.70
CA VAL A 345 -23.19 5.89 4.76
C VAL A 345 -24.25 6.70 5.48
N ALA A 346 -24.00 7.00 6.75
CA ALA A 346 -24.71 7.98 7.58
C ALA A 346 -23.68 8.67 8.50
N SER A 347 -24.11 9.63 9.34
CA SER A 347 -23.22 10.31 10.30
C SER A 347 -22.72 9.41 11.44
N ASN A 348 -23.39 8.28 11.66
CA ASN A 348 -23.03 7.23 12.62
C ASN A 348 -22.66 5.89 11.95
N ASP A 349 -22.57 5.89 10.62
CA ASP A 349 -22.25 4.72 9.79
C ASP A 349 -21.27 5.17 8.69
N PRO A 350 -20.00 5.43 9.03
CA PRO A 350 -18.96 5.73 8.06
C PRO A 350 -18.58 4.46 7.29
N GLN A 351 -18.27 4.60 6.00
CA GLN A 351 -17.78 3.50 5.17
C GLN A 351 -16.36 3.81 4.70
N VAL A 352 -15.50 2.80 4.84
CA VAL A 352 -14.11 2.80 4.37
C VAL A 352 -14.06 2.07 3.04
N LEU A 353 -13.45 2.71 2.04
CA LEU A 353 -13.11 2.10 0.76
C LEU A 353 -11.59 2.15 0.61
N ASN A 354 -10.96 1.00 0.46
CA ASN A 354 -9.52 0.90 0.20
C ASN A 354 -9.34 0.69 -1.30
N LEU A 355 -8.36 1.36 -1.92
CA LEU A 355 -8.01 1.18 -3.32
C LEU A 355 -6.52 0.84 -3.42
N ASP A 356 -6.15 -0.07 -4.33
CA ASP A 356 -4.77 -0.26 -4.76
C ASP A 356 -4.71 0.15 -6.23
N VAL A 357 -4.03 1.27 -6.50
CA VAL A 357 -4.08 1.97 -7.79
C VAL A 357 -2.70 2.00 -8.40
N HIS A 358 -2.52 1.38 -9.57
CA HIS A 358 -1.19 1.03 -10.08
C HIS A 358 -0.97 1.34 -11.57
N THR A 359 0.30 1.47 -11.94
CA THR A 359 0.77 1.57 -13.34
C THR A 359 2.13 0.89 -13.48
N GLU A 360 2.29 0.14 -14.57
CA GLU A 360 3.51 -0.57 -14.97
C GLU A 360 4.19 0.18 -16.13
N GLY A 361 3.43 0.87 -16.98
CA GLY A 361 3.92 1.46 -18.23
C GLY A 361 4.03 2.98 -18.31
N HIS A 362 3.53 3.77 -17.35
CA HIS A 362 3.32 5.22 -17.57
C HIS A 362 3.57 6.13 -16.36
N ASP A 363 3.66 7.44 -16.61
CA ASP A 363 3.33 8.49 -15.64
C ASP A 363 1.88 8.93 -15.87
N VAL A 364 1.04 8.90 -14.83
CA VAL A 364 -0.40 9.09 -14.93
C VAL A 364 -0.86 10.16 -13.95
N SER A 365 -1.55 11.18 -14.45
CA SER A 365 -2.28 12.15 -13.62
C SER A 365 -3.76 11.81 -13.62
N TRP A 366 -4.39 11.64 -12.45
CA TRP A 366 -5.75 11.09 -12.34
C TRP A 366 -6.51 11.58 -11.09
N TYR A 367 -7.82 11.32 -11.03
CA TYR A 367 -8.65 11.59 -9.85
C TYR A 367 -9.84 10.62 -9.77
N LEU A 368 -10.60 10.67 -8.67
CA LEU A 368 -11.77 9.81 -8.44
C LEU A 368 -13.09 10.59 -8.44
N GLU A 369 -14.15 9.93 -8.90
CA GLU A 369 -15.52 10.41 -8.91
C GLU A 369 -16.44 9.40 -8.20
N LEU A 370 -16.87 9.71 -6.97
CA LEU A 370 -17.74 8.85 -6.17
C LEU A 370 -19.21 9.24 -6.38
N ASP A 371 -19.99 8.35 -7.01
CA ASP A 371 -21.41 8.56 -7.26
C ASP A 371 -22.27 8.24 -6.04
N TRP A 372 -23.19 9.14 -5.69
CA TRP A 372 -24.05 9.04 -4.51
C TRP A 372 -25.52 9.32 -4.82
N SER A 373 -26.40 8.78 -3.98
CA SER A 373 -27.85 9.01 -3.99
C SER A 373 -28.40 9.12 -2.56
N SER A 374 -29.43 9.95 -2.36
CA SER A 374 -30.02 10.26 -1.04
C SER A 374 -31.44 10.80 -1.23
N GLY A 375 -32.44 9.93 -1.06
CA GLY A 375 -33.79 10.16 -1.54
C GLY A 375 -33.80 10.40 -3.06
N ASP A 376 -34.60 11.36 -3.53
CA ASP A 376 -34.65 11.74 -4.95
C ASP A 376 -33.40 12.47 -5.47
N ARG A 377 -32.45 12.81 -4.59
CA ARG A 377 -31.19 13.49 -4.97
C ARG A 377 -30.12 12.48 -5.34
N ARG A 378 -29.31 12.83 -6.34
CA ARG A 378 -28.11 12.11 -6.76
C ARG A 378 -27.04 13.09 -7.25
N GLY A 379 -25.80 12.63 -7.32
CA GLY A 379 -24.69 13.37 -7.90
C GLY A 379 -23.37 12.64 -7.68
N THR A 380 -22.27 13.36 -7.88
CA THR A 380 -20.92 12.81 -7.80
C THR A 380 -20.07 13.67 -6.86
N VAL A 381 -19.09 13.06 -6.18
CA VAL A 381 -18.07 13.76 -5.38
C VAL A 381 -16.71 13.51 -6.02
N ARG A 382 -16.04 14.58 -6.45
CA ARG A 382 -14.63 14.52 -6.83
C ARG A 382 -13.75 14.30 -5.59
N VAL A 383 -12.82 13.36 -5.67
CA VAL A 383 -11.73 13.20 -4.69
C VAL A 383 -10.40 13.26 -5.43
N ASP A 384 -9.49 14.08 -4.92
CA ASP A 384 -8.18 14.36 -5.49
C ASP A 384 -7.18 14.80 -4.40
N ASP A 385 -5.95 15.14 -4.77
CA ASP A 385 -4.85 15.49 -3.86
C ASP A 385 -4.95 16.92 -3.26
N GLY A 386 -6.16 17.34 -2.88
CA GLY A 386 -6.42 18.67 -2.31
C GLY A 386 -6.54 19.77 -3.37
N GLY A 387 -7.30 19.51 -4.44
CA GLY A 387 -7.51 20.42 -5.57
C GLY A 387 -6.56 20.19 -6.75
N LYS A 388 -5.68 19.17 -6.68
CA LYS A 388 -4.82 18.71 -7.78
C LYS A 388 -5.15 17.23 -8.07
N PRO A 389 -5.04 16.74 -9.31
CA PRO A 389 -5.02 15.30 -9.58
C PRO A 389 -3.97 14.59 -8.72
N PHE A 390 -4.24 13.35 -8.33
CA PHE A 390 -3.19 12.41 -7.93
C PHE A 390 -2.24 12.17 -9.10
N ARG A 391 -1.01 11.77 -8.82
CA ARG A 391 -0.03 11.40 -9.84
C ARG A 391 0.69 10.13 -9.42
N THR A 392 0.79 9.17 -10.33
CA THR A 392 1.43 7.88 -10.09
C THR A 392 2.30 7.54 -11.29
N SER A 393 3.57 7.18 -11.05
CA SER A 393 4.51 6.80 -12.11
C SER A 393 4.98 5.36 -11.88
N ALA A 394 5.03 4.58 -12.96
CA ALA A 394 5.54 3.22 -12.93
C ALA A 394 6.99 3.14 -12.42
N ILE A 395 7.33 2.03 -11.76
CA ILE A 395 8.66 1.79 -11.15
C ILE A 395 9.46 0.62 -11.76
N GLU A 396 9.00 0.04 -12.86
CA GLU A 396 9.78 -0.99 -13.58
C GLU A 396 11.11 -0.42 -14.10
N GLY A 397 12.14 -1.26 -14.18
CA GLY A 397 13.41 -0.99 -14.89
C GLY A 397 14.35 0.07 -14.28
N ARG A 398 13.92 0.83 -13.27
CA ARG A 398 14.72 1.88 -12.62
C ARG A 398 15.47 1.41 -11.38
N LYS A 399 16.43 2.22 -10.94
CA LYS A 399 17.10 2.05 -9.64
C LYS A 399 16.12 2.30 -8.49
N GLN A 400 16.08 1.35 -7.56
CA GLN A 400 15.28 1.40 -6.34
C GLN A 400 16.20 1.55 -5.12
N TYR A 401 15.82 2.38 -4.16
CA TYR A 401 16.61 2.68 -2.96
C TYR A 401 15.80 2.44 -1.70
N GLY A 402 16.39 1.75 -0.73
CA GLY A 402 15.85 1.55 0.62
C GLY A 402 16.72 2.28 1.64
N TRP A 403 16.13 2.75 2.73
CA TRP A 403 16.88 3.43 3.79
C TRP A 403 17.62 2.39 4.64
N TRP A 404 18.88 2.64 4.98
CA TRP A 404 19.64 1.76 5.88
C TRP A 404 19.99 2.52 7.18
N PRO A 405 19.22 2.33 8.28
CA PRO A 405 19.40 3.09 9.52
C PRO A 405 20.84 3.08 10.07
N ASP A 406 21.48 1.90 10.17
CA ASP A 406 22.86 1.75 10.70
C ASP A 406 23.92 2.54 9.91
N ARG A 407 23.64 2.82 8.62
CA ARG A 407 24.51 3.60 7.73
C ARG A 407 24.05 5.04 7.56
N SER A 408 22.82 5.33 8.00
CA SER A 408 22.12 6.60 7.76
C SER A 408 22.20 7.06 6.30
N ALA A 409 21.95 6.13 5.38
CA ALA A 409 22.07 6.34 3.94
C ALA A 409 21.01 5.57 3.14
N TRP A 410 20.66 6.09 1.97
CA TRP A 410 19.84 5.40 0.96
C TRP A 410 20.71 4.42 0.17
N VAL A 411 20.40 3.13 0.24
CA VAL A 411 21.17 2.04 -0.37
C VAL A 411 20.40 1.41 -1.53
N GLU A 412 21.09 1.16 -2.64
CA GLU A 412 20.48 0.55 -3.84
C GLU A 412 20.02 -0.88 -3.52
N GLN A 413 18.74 -1.14 -3.78
CA GLN A 413 18.09 -2.44 -3.58
C GLN A 413 18.10 -3.21 -4.91
N PRO A 414 18.07 -4.56 -4.87
CA PRO A 414 17.76 -5.33 -6.08
C PRO A 414 16.38 -4.92 -6.60
N ALA A 415 16.25 -4.78 -7.92
CA ALA A 415 14.96 -4.57 -8.55
C ALA A 415 14.03 -5.76 -8.23
N SER A 416 12.77 -5.45 -7.90
CA SER A 416 11.70 -6.43 -7.70
C SER A 416 11.06 -6.84 -9.02
#